data_AF-A0A2V7CDU6-F1
#
_entry.id   AF-A0A2V7CDU6-F1
#
_cell.length_a   1.000
_cell.length_b   1.000
_cell.length_c   1.000
_cell.angle_alpha   90.00
_cell.angle_beta   90.00
_cell.angle_gamma   90.00
#
_symmetry.space_group_name_H-M   'P 1'
#
loop_
_entity.id
_entity.type
_entity.pdbx_description
1 polymer ?
#
loop_
_entity_poly.entity_id
_entity_poly.type
_entity_poly.pdbx_seq_one_letter_code
_entity_poly.pdbx_strand_id
1 'polypeptide(L)' 'MDTAGVSDLHPHIRRLVDAFGPRRTFWGTDLARVPCSYRECVTLFTEELPWLEGADLEAVMGRGVCEWLGWPLPGA' A
#
# COMPACT_ATOMS: atom_id res chain seq x y z
N MET A 1 16.16 10.95 -6.08
CA MET A 1 15.74 9.83 -6.95
C MET A 1 15.08 10.45 -8.17
N ASP A 2 15.50 10.07 -9.38
CA ASP A 2 14.81 10.52 -10.59
C ASP A 2 13.37 10.00 -10.54
N THR A 3 12.38 10.85 -10.77
CA THR A 3 10.93 10.59 -10.54
C THR A 3 10.36 9.46 -11.42
N ALA A 4 11.16 8.93 -12.34
CA ALA A 4 10.82 7.86 -13.26
C ALA A 4 10.57 6.49 -12.60
N GLY A 5 11.12 6.21 -11.40
CA GLY A 5 11.01 4.87 -10.77
C GLY A 5 9.75 4.61 -9.95
N VAL A 6 9.12 5.66 -9.39
CA VAL A 6 7.94 5.52 -8.50
C VAL A 6 6.64 5.61 -9.31
N SER A 7 6.59 6.55 -10.26
CA SER A 7 5.42 6.79 -11.10
C SER A 7 5.03 5.59 -11.96
N ASP A 8 6.02 4.78 -12.38
CA ASP A 8 5.80 3.56 -13.18
C ASP A 8 5.05 2.46 -12.39
N LEU A 9 5.12 2.48 -11.05
CA LEU A 9 4.42 1.51 -10.20
C LEU A 9 2.92 1.80 -10.07
N HIS A 10 2.49 3.06 -10.23
CA HIS A 10 1.11 3.48 -10.01
C HIS A 10 0.08 2.64 -10.80
N PRO A 11 0.23 2.43 -12.13
CA PRO A 11 -0.72 1.61 -12.89
C PRO A 11 -0.70 0.13 -12.46
N HIS A 12 0.45 -0.39 -12.03
CA HIS A 12 0.58 -1.77 -11.56
C HIS A 12 -0.11 -1.99 -10.22
N ILE A 13 0.06 -1.05 -9.28
CA ILE A 13 -0.62 -1.07 -7.98
C ILE A 13 -2.13 -1.02 -8.20
N ARG A 14 -2.61 -0.11 -9.05
CA ARG A 14 -4.04 0.00 -9.36
C ARG A 14 -4.60 -1.29 -9.95
N ARG A 15 -3.90 -1.90 -10.92
CA ARG A 15 -4.34 -3.16 -11.53
C ARG A 15 -4.47 -4.29 -10.51
N LEU A 16 -3.57 -4.37 -9.53
CA LEU A 16 -3.64 -5.38 -8.47
C LEU A 16 -4.85 -5.15 -7.56
N VAL A 17 -5.05 -3.90 -7.11
CA VAL A 17 -6.19 -3.56 -6.24
C VAL A 17 -7.53 -3.76 -6.96
N ASP A 18 -7.65 -3.33 -8.21
CA ASP A 18 -8.86 -3.52 -9.03
C ASP A 18 -9.18 -5.03 -9.24
N ALA A 19 -8.14 -5.86 -9.41
CA ALA A 19 -8.32 -7.29 -9.68
C ALA A 19 -8.65 -8.11 -8.43
N PHE A 20 -8.02 -7.81 -7.29
CA PHE A 20 -8.12 -8.64 -6.08
C PHE A 20 -9.02 -8.03 -5.00
N GLY A 21 -9.28 -6.74 -5.09
CA GLY A 21 -9.93 -5.93 -4.08
C GLY A 21 -8.96 -5.45 -2.99
N PRO A 22 -9.26 -4.32 -2.33
CA PRO A 22 -8.40 -3.72 -1.31
C PRO A 22 -8.27 -4.60 -0.06
N ARG A 23 -9.30 -5.36 0.32
CA ARG A 23 -9.24 -6.29 1.47
C ARG A 23 -8.41 -7.55 1.26
N ARG A 24 -7.92 -7.78 0.03
CA ARG A 24 -7.04 -8.92 -0.32
C ARG A 24 -5.72 -8.46 -0.93
N THR A 25 -5.42 -7.17 -0.83
CA THR A 25 -4.17 -6.57 -1.28
C THR A 25 -3.52 -5.92 -0.07
N PHE A 26 -2.29 -6.31 0.27
CA PHE A 26 -1.62 -5.85 1.49
C PHE A 26 -0.33 -5.11 1.14
N TRP A 27 -0.05 -4.02 1.85
CA TRP A 27 1.17 -3.22 1.68
C TRP A 27 2.39 -3.87 2.35
N GLY A 28 3.54 -3.76 1.70
CA GLY A 28 4.84 -4.18 2.22
C GLY A 28 5.96 -3.69 1.31
N THR A 29 7.09 -3.25 1.89
CA THR A 29 8.13 -2.50 1.16
C THR A 29 9.34 -3.33 0.75
N ASP A 30 9.53 -4.51 1.32
CA ASP A 30 10.80 -5.25 1.24
C ASP A 30 12.01 -4.31 1.45
N LEU A 31 11.98 -3.56 2.57
CA LEU A 31 12.82 -2.38 2.83
C LEU A 31 14.33 -2.63 2.60
N ALA A 32 14.80 -3.84 2.82
CA ALA A 32 16.21 -4.22 2.63
C ALA A 32 16.64 -4.22 1.15
N ARG A 33 15.71 -4.15 0.20
CA ARG A 33 15.94 -4.29 -1.25
C ARG A 33 15.52 -3.09 -2.08
N VAL A 34 14.86 -2.10 -1.49
CA VAL A 34 14.41 -0.90 -2.21
C VAL A 34 15.41 0.24 -2.10
N PRO A 35 15.61 1.05 -3.16
CA PRO A 35 16.60 2.13 -3.18
C PRO A 35 16.10 3.44 -2.55
N CYS A 36 14.99 3.42 -1.81
CA CYS A 36 14.38 4.59 -1.20
C CYS A 36 14.13 4.39 0.30
N SER A 37 13.84 5.49 0.98
CA SER A 37 13.50 5.48 2.40
C SER A 37 12.14 4.83 2.65
N TYR A 38 11.95 4.33 3.87
CA TYR A 38 10.65 3.84 4.32
C TYR A 38 9.56 4.91 4.20
N ARG A 39 9.89 6.18 4.47
CA ARG A 39 8.97 7.30 4.31
C ARG A 39 8.51 7.45 2.86
N GLU A 40 9.43 7.41 1.90
CA GLU A 40 9.08 7.47 0.47
C GLU A 40 8.16 6.29 0.07
N CYS A 41 8.40 5.10 0.61
CA CYS A 41 7.50 3.95 0.38
C CYS A 41 6.09 4.14 0.93
N VAL A 42 5.95 4.78 2.10
CA VAL A 42 4.64 5.11 2.69
C VAL A 42 3.95 6.19 1.86
N THR A 43 4.66 7.28 1.55
CA THR A 43 4.16 8.41 0.74
C THR A 43 3.61 7.97 -0.61
N LEU A 44 4.27 6.99 -1.27
CA LEU A 44 3.76 6.40 -2.52
C LEU A 44 2.30 5.94 -2.39
N PHE A 45 1.93 5.28 -1.29
CA PHE A 45 0.58 4.77 -1.11
C PHE A 45 -0.39 5.78 -0.51
N THR A 46 0.08 6.62 0.42
CA THR A 46 -0.80 7.51 1.19
C THR A 46 -1.03 8.88 0.56
N GLU A 47 -0.17 9.31 -0.36
CA GLU A 47 -0.19 10.67 -0.92
C GLU A 47 -0.21 10.67 -2.47
N GLU A 48 0.47 9.73 -3.12
CA GLU A 48 0.68 9.73 -4.59
C GLU A 48 -0.36 8.90 -5.37
N LEU A 49 -1.23 8.14 -4.69
CA LEU A 49 -2.30 7.33 -5.31
C LEU A 49 -3.69 7.92 -4.98
N PRO A 50 -4.16 8.98 -5.68
CA PRO A 50 -5.40 9.69 -5.33
C PRO A 50 -6.69 8.86 -5.48
N TRP A 51 -6.61 7.67 -6.07
CA TRP A 51 -7.74 6.73 -6.19
C TRP A 51 -7.82 5.74 -5.02
N LEU A 52 -6.76 5.63 -4.21
CA LEU A 52 -6.69 4.74 -3.06
C LEU A 52 -6.84 5.57 -1.78
N GLU A 53 -8.07 5.68 -1.28
CA GLU A 53 -8.41 6.56 -0.17
C GLU A 53 -9.40 5.91 0.80
N GLY A 54 -9.61 6.55 1.95
CA GLY A 54 -10.58 6.12 2.95
C GLY A 54 -10.40 4.67 3.39
N ALA A 55 -11.50 3.91 3.43
CA ALA A 55 -11.49 2.53 3.91
C ALA A 55 -10.62 1.59 3.05
N ASP A 56 -10.44 1.88 1.77
CA ASP A 56 -9.64 1.07 0.88
C ASP A 56 -8.14 1.27 1.13
N LEU A 57 -7.72 2.51 1.39
CA LEU A 57 -6.36 2.81 1.84
C LEU A 57 -6.08 2.14 3.19
N GLU A 58 -6.98 2.27 4.16
CA GLU A 58 -6.84 1.64 5.47
C GLU A 58 -6.73 0.11 5.37
N ALA A 59 -7.53 -0.50 4.49
CA ALA A 59 -7.48 -1.93 4.21
C ALA A 59 -6.11 -2.35 3.66
N VAL A 60 -5.60 -1.65 2.65
CA VAL A 60 -4.31 -1.96 2.02
C VAL A 60 -3.14 -1.72 2.98
N MET A 61 -3.17 -0.63 3.75
CA MET A 61 -2.06 -0.20 4.59
C MET A 61 -1.92 -0.96 5.92
N GLY A 62 -2.90 -1.78 6.31
CA GLY A 62 -2.73 -2.63 7.49
C GLY A 62 -3.98 -3.33 8.00
N ARG A 63 -5.17 -2.74 7.85
CA ARG A 63 -6.40 -3.36 8.38
C ARG A 63 -6.68 -4.72 7.74
N GLY A 64 -6.50 -4.83 6.43
CA GLY A 64 -6.77 -6.06 5.69
C GLY A 64 -5.88 -7.23 6.12
N VAL A 65 -4.59 -6.99 6.34
CA VAL A 65 -3.67 -8.04 6.80
C VAL A 65 -3.95 -8.45 8.25
N CYS A 66 -4.32 -7.49 9.12
CA CYS A 66 -4.72 -7.80 10.48
C CYS A 66 -6.00 -8.66 10.51
N GLU A 67 -7.02 -8.31 9.74
CA GLU A 67 -8.25 -9.09 9.62
C GLU A 67 -7.97 -10.49 9.06
N TRP A 68 -7.12 -10.58 8.03
CA TRP A 68 -6.75 -11.87 7.41
C TRP A 68 -6.02 -12.81 8.37
N LEU A 69 -5.14 -12.27 9.22
CA LEU A 69 -4.34 -13.05 10.18
C LEU A 69 -5.01 -13.19 11.55
N GLY A 70 -6.16 -12.56 11.77
CA GLY A 70 -6.84 -12.53 13.08
C GLY A 70 -6.06 -11.75 14.14
N TRP A 71 -5.30 -10.73 13.75
CA TRP A 71 -4.57 -9.87 14.68
C TRP A 71 -5.48 -8.81 15.30
N PRO A 72 -5.29 -8.48 16.59
CA PRO A 72 -6.05 -7.42 17.23
C PRO A 72 -5.72 -6.07 16.58
N LEU A 73 -6.76 -5.29 16.29
CA LEU A 73 -6.58 -3.90 15.86
C LEU A 73 -6.34 -3.02 17.08
N PRO A 74 -5.54 -1.94 16.95
CA PRO A 74 -5.41 -0.96 18.01
C PRO A 74 -6.77 -0.40 18.42
N GLY A 75 -7.12 -0.53 19.71
CA GLY A 75 -8.40 -0.06 20.25
C GLY A 75 -9.60 -1.01 20.09
N ALA A 76 -9.37 -2.26 19.64
CA ALA A 76 -10.33 -3.36 19.70
C ALA A 76 -10.25 -4.13 21.03
#